data_AF-A0A510IZA6-F1
#
_entry.id   AF-A0A510IZA6-F1
#
_cell.length_a   1.000
_cell.length_b   1.000
_cell.length_c   1.000
_cell.angle_alpha   90.00
_cell.angle_beta   90.00
_cell.angle_gamma   90.00
#
_symmetry.space_group_name_H-M   'P 1'
#
loop_
_entity.id
_entity.type
_entity.pdbx_description
1 polymer ?
#
loop_
_entity_poly.entity_id
_entity_poly.type
_entity_poly.pdbx_seq_one_letter_code
_entity_poly.pdbx_strand_id
1 'polypeptide(L)' 'MPGSPGWALLGSLLKDDSDFIIRKTLNDAFSKTDLDLCLRNLGVERLIISGWATDFCVDSTIRSAVAIITMLW' A
#
# COMPACT_ATOMS: atom_id res chain seq x y z
N MET A 1 -3.49 -17.91 -0.37
CA MET A 1 -4.08 -17.66 -1.70
C MET A 1 -5.30 -16.77 -1.53
N PRO A 2 -5.71 -15.98 -2.54
CA PRO A 2 -6.97 -15.24 -2.44
C PRO A 2 -8.13 -16.12 -1.97
N GLY A 3 -8.80 -15.72 -0.90
CA GLY A 3 -9.92 -16.46 -0.30
C GLY A 3 -9.54 -17.63 0.62
N SER A 4 -8.27 -17.98 0.79
CA SER A 4 -7.87 -19.04 1.73
C SER A 4 -8.00 -18.58 3.19
N PRO A 5 -8.14 -19.50 4.17
CA PRO A 5 -8.06 -19.16 5.58
C PRO A 5 -6.82 -18.31 5.90
N GLY A 6 -7.00 -17.24 6.67
CA GLY A 6 -5.93 -16.30 7.04
C GLY A 6 -5.51 -15.30 5.95
N TRP A 7 -6.14 -15.30 4.76
CA TRP A 7 -5.82 -14.34 3.69
C TRP A 7 -6.54 -12.99 3.85
N ALA A 8 -7.73 -12.98 4.45
CA ALA A 8 -8.49 -11.74 4.66
C ALA A 8 -7.76 -10.79 5.62
N LEU A 9 -8.08 -9.50 5.52
CA LEU A 9 -7.64 -8.51 6.50
C LEU A 9 -8.10 -8.94 7.90
N LEU A 10 -7.30 -8.61 8.92
CA LEU A 10 -7.64 -8.89 10.30
C LEU A 10 -8.95 -8.20 10.66
N GLY A 11 -9.88 -8.92 11.29
CA GLY A 11 -11.17 -8.36 11.70
C GLY A 11 -11.06 -7.23 12.74
N SER A 12 -9.91 -7.11 13.40
CA SER A 12 -9.58 -6.02 14.33
C SER A 12 -9.05 -4.76 13.64
N LEU A 13 -8.74 -4.81 12.34
CA LEU A 13 -8.35 -3.64 11.58
C LEU A 13 -9.61 -2.80 11.33
N LEU A 14 -9.70 -1.66 12.00
CA LEU A 14 -10.77 -0.70 11.78
C LEU A 14 -10.64 -0.14 10.36
N LYS A 15 -11.77 -0.12 9.63
CA LYS A 15 -11.87 0.42 8.28
C LYS A 15 -13.13 1.27 8.15
N ASP A 16 -13.05 2.34 7.39
CA ASP A 16 -14.20 3.08 6.89
C ASP A 16 -14.63 2.53 5.52
N ASP A 17 -15.87 2.79 5.11
CA ASP A 17 -16.34 2.37 3.78
C ASP A 17 -15.73 3.20 2.64
N SER A 18 -15.16 4.37 2.97
CA SER A 18 -14.38 5.21 2.05
C SER A 18 -12.91 4.81 1.90
N ASP A 19 -12.43 3.83 2.68
CA ASP A 19 -11.05 3.37 2.61
C ASP A 19 -10.75 2.66 1.28
N PHE A 20 -9.60 2.97 0.69
CA PHE A 20 -9.12 2.30 -0.52
C PHE A 20 -8.49 0.95 -0.19
N ILE A 21 -9.00 -0.13 -0.81
CA ILE A 21 -8.41 -1.47 -0.71
C ILE A 21 -7.64 -1.78 -2.00
N ILE A 22 -6.31 -1.68 -1.93
CA ILE A 22 -5.42 -2.01 -3.06
C ILE A 22 -4.92 -3.45 -2.93
N ARG A 23 -5.22 -4.29 -3.93
CA ARG A 23 -4.70 -5.67 -3.99
C ARG A 23 -3.35 -5.69 -4.69
N LYS A 24 -2.40 -6.45 -4.14
CA LYS A 24 -1.06 -6.64 -4.70
C LYS A 24 -0.66 -8.11 -4.75
N THR A 25 0.18 -8.45 -5.72
CA THR A 25 0.79 -9.79 -5.87
C THR A 25 2.30 -9.76 -5.61
N LEU A 26 2.91 -8.58 -5.54
CA LEU A 26 4.32 -8.35 -5.26
C LEU A 26 4.50 -7.70 -3.87
N ASN A 27 5.73 -7.65 -3.37
CA ASN A 27 6.04 -7.03 -2.08
C ASN A 27 5.76 -5.53 -2.11
N ASP A 28 6.26 -4.84 -3.14
CA ASP A 28 6.03 -3.43 -3.38
C ASP A 28 4.56 -3.15 -3.71
N ALA A 29 3.91 -2.30 -2.90
CA ALA A 29 2.53 -1.92 -3.09
C ALA A 29 2.28 -1.01 -4.30
N PHE A 30 3.31 -0.37 -4.87
CA PHE A 30 3.19 0.42 -6.11
C PHE A 30 3.30 -0.45 -7.37
N SER A 31 3.97 -1.60 -7.28
CA SER A 31 4.27 -2.41 -8.44
C SER A 31 3.01 -3.11 -8.97
N LYS A 32 2.59 -2.73 -10.19
CA LYS A 32 1.41 -3.30 -10.88
C LYS A 32 0.12 -3.14 -10.07
N THR A 33 -0.05 -2.00 -9.41
CA THR A 33 -1.28 -1.61 -8.71
C THR A 33 -1.68 -0.18 -9.09
N ASP A 34 -2.87 0.24 -8.67
CA ASP A 34 -3.36 1.60 -8.87
C ASP A 34 -2.98 2.56 -7.72
N LEU A 35 -2.09 2.15 -6.80
CA LEU A 35 -1.77 2.95 -5.61
C LEU A 35 -1.23 4.34 -5.95
N ASP A 36 -0.29 4.44 -6.90
CA ASP A 36 0.27 5.74 -7.34
C ASP A 36 -0.82 6.67 -7.87
N LEU A 37 -1.70 6.16 -8.74
CA LEU A 37 -2.80 6.94 -9.32
C LEU A 37 -3.79 7.39 -8.23
N CYS A 38 -4.15 6.51 -7.30
CA CYS A 38 -5.00 6.86 -6.17
C CYS A 38 -4.39 7.99 -5.33
N LEU A 39 -3.11 7.88 -4.96
CA LEU A 39 -2.44 8.89 -4.14
C LEU A 39 -2.33 10.24 -4.85
N ARG A 40 -2.04 10.25 -6.17
CA ARG A 40 -2.00 11.47 -6.98
C ARG A 40 -3.36 12.14 -7.08
N ASN A 41 -4.42 11.36 -7.33
CA ASN A 41 -5.79 11.88 -7.41
C ASN A 41 -6.26 12.47 -6.08
N LEU A 42 -5.74 11.96 -4.96
CA LEU A 42 -5.99 12.49 -3.62
C LEU A 42 -5.06 13.66 -3.25
N GLY A 43 -4.07 14.02 -4.09
CA GLY A 43 -3.11 15.08 -3.81
C GLY A 43 -2.20 14.78 -2.62
N VAL A 44 -1.84 13.52 -2.40
CA VAL A 44 -1.06 13.10 -1.23
C VAL A 44 0.42 13.42 -1.41
N GLU A 45 0.96 14.25 -0.52
CA GLU A 45 2.38 14.63 -0.50
C GLU A 45 3.20 13.88 0.58
N ARG A 46 2.52 13.28 1.56
CA ARG A 46 3.14 12.59 2.69
C ARG A 46 2.45 11.26 2.96
N LEU A 47 3.25 10.22 3.15
CA LEU A 47 2.77 8.88 3.49
C LEU A 47 3.25 8.47 4.88
N ILE A 48 2.35 7.85 5.64
CA ILE A 48 2.70 7.04 6.81
C ILE A 48 2.53 5.59 6.38
N ILE A 49 3.59 4.80 6.48
CA ILE A 49 3.58 3.38 6.08
C ILE A 49 3.74 2.52 7.33
N SER A 50 2.81 1.58 7.50
CA SER A 50 2.85 0.56 8.55
C SER A 50 2.37 -0.78 7.99
N GLY A 51 2.66 -1.87 8.70
CA GLY A 51 2.22 -3.20 8.31
C GLY A 51 3.29 -4.27 8.50
N TRP A 52 3.19 -5.33 7.71
CA TRP A 52 4.03 -6.51 7.82
C TRP A 52 4.34 -7.12 6.43
N ALA A 53 5.49 -7.74 6.20
CA ALA A 53 6.67 -7.74 7.08
C ALA A 53 7.54 -6.51 6.83
N THR A 54 8.24 -6.05 7.87
CA THR A 54 9.09 -4.85 7.84
C THR A 54 10.16 -4.95 6.75
N ASP A 55 10.85 -6.08 6.68
CA ASP A 55 11.96 -6.41 5.80
C ASP A 55 11.53 -6.90 4.40
N PHE A 56 10.23 -6.94 4.12
CA PHE A 56 9.70 -7.33 2.81
C PHE A 56 8.75 -6.28 2.25
N CYS A 57 7.45 -6.41 2.53
CA CYS A 57 6.41 -5.59 1.92
C CYS A 57 6.56 -4.12 2.31
N VAL A 58 6.93 -3.85 3.57
CA VAL A 58 7.08 -2.48 4.07
C VAL A 58 8.32 -1.83 3.46
N ASP A 59 9.52 -2.43 3.59
CA ASP A 59 10.75 -1.88 3.02
C ASP A 59 10.67 -1.67 1.50
N SER A 60 10.16 -2.67 0.76
CA SER A 60 10.01 -2.56 -0.70
C SER A 60 9.11 -1.39 -1.10
N THR A 61 7.99 -1.21 -0.37
CA THR A 61 7.05 -0.11 -0.64
C THR A 61 7.64 1.24 -0.26
N ILE A 62 8.40 1.34 0.83
CA ILE A 62 9.08 2.58 1.23
C ILE A 62 10.08 3.02 0.16
N ARG A 63 10.89 2.08 -0.37
CA ARG A 63 11.87 2.40 -1.43
C ARG A 63 11.19 2.98 -2.67
N SER A 64 10.08 2.39 -3.11
CA SER A 64 9.29 2.91 -4.23
C SER A 64 8.62 4.23 -3.90
N ALA A 65 8.06 4.39 -2.69
CA ALA A 65 7.45 5.63 -2.24
C ALA A 65 8.44 6.80 -2.29
N VAL A 66 9.66 6.60 -1.78
CA VAL A 66 10.71 7.63 -1.85
C VAL A 66 10.99 7.99 -3.29
N ALA A 67 11.21 7.02 -4.18
CA ALA A 67 11.51 7.30 -5.58
C ALA A 67 10.38 8.04 -6.32
N ILE A 68 9.12 7.71 -6.03
CA ILE A 68 7.96 8.27 -6.72
C ILE A 68 7.59 9.66 -6.15
N ILE A 69 7.58 9.81 -4.83
CA ILE A 69 7.15 11.05 -4.18
C ILE A 69 8.21 12.14 -4.32
N THR A 70 9.51 11.80 -4.25
CA THR A 70 10.56 12.82 -4.41
C THR A 70 10.73 13.29 -5.86
N MET A 71 10.21 12.56 -6.86
CA MET A 71 10.17 13.01 -8.25
C MET A 71 9.06 14.05 -8.54
N LEU A 72 8.22 14.38 -7.56
CA LEU A 72 7.16 15.38 -7.66
C LEU A 72 7.54 16.73 -7.01
N TRP A 73 8.75 16.85 -6.45
CA TRP A 73 9.30 18.08 -5.87
C TRP A 73 10.43 18.66 -6.74
#